data_AF-A0A072V488-F1
#
_entry.id   AF-A0A072V488-F1
#
_cell.length_a   1.000
_cell.length_b   1.000
_cell.length_c   1.000
_cell.angle_alpha   90.00
_cell.angle_beta   90.00
_cell.angle_gamma   90.00
#
_symmetry.space_group_name_H-M   'P 1'
#
loop_
_entity.id
_entity.type
_entity.pdbx_description
1 polymer ?
#
loop_
_entity_poly.entity_id
_entity_poly.type
_entity_poly.pdbx_seq_one_letter_code
_entity_poly.pdbx_strand_id
1 'polypeptide(L)'
;MSTLTKLRLSDSSLIGIIPSILGRWKLCKLQVLQLSNNFLTGDITEMIEVVSWSNQSLEMLDLSQNQLNGKLSHSLEQFKSLYDLDLSSNSVNSHTVQYQHL
;
A
#
# COMPACT_ATOMS: atom_id res chain seq x y z
N MET A 1 -14.30 10.93 -10.54
CA MET A 1 -13.95 9.89 -9.55
C MET A 1 -13.74 8.60 -10.32
N SER A 2 -12.69 7.85 -10.01
CA SER A 2 -12.40 6.60 -10.71
C SER A 2 -13.45 5.53 -10.36
N THR A 3 -13.78 4.68 -11.33
CA THR A 3 -14.60 3.47 -11.13
C THR A 3 -13.76 2.22 -10.98
N LEU A 4 -12.43 2.35 -11.03
CA LEU A 4 -11.51 1.24 -10.96
C LEU A 4 -11.62 0.55 -9.59
N THR A 5 -11.87 -0.76 -9.61
CA THR A 5 -12.00 -1.60 -8.41
C THR A 5 -10.78 -2.48 -8.18
N LYS A 6 -10.05 -2.84 -9.24
CA LYS A 6 -8.87 -3.70 -9.18
C LYS A 6 -7.78 -3.15 -10.08
N LEU A 7 -6.58 -3.01 -9.53
CA LEU A 7 -5.36 -2.68 -10.26
C LEU A 7 -4.32 -3.75 -9.96
N ARG A 8 -3.89 -4.45 -11.01
CA ARG A 8 -2.88 -5.51 -10.91
C ARG A 8 -1.78 -5.22 -11.92
N LEU A 9 -0.61 -4.91 -11.40
CA LEU A 9 0.59 -4.62 -12.17
C LEU A 9 1.80 -5.33 -11.54
N SER A 10 1.57 -6.52 -10.97
CA SER A 10 2.66 -7.37 -10.53
C SER A 10 3.56 -7.76 -11.70
N ASP A 11 4.83 -8.03 -11.44
CA ASP A 11 5.78 -8.54 -12.44
C ASP A 11 5.97 -7.62 -13.67
N SER A 12 5.79 -6.32 -13.48
CA SER A 12 5.75 -5.35 -14.59
C SER A 12 7.01 -4.50 -14.72
N SER A 13 8.08 -4.85 -14.00
CA SER A 13 9.35 -4.10 -13.96
C SER A 13 9.14 -2.60 -13.67
N LEU A 14 8.12 -2.26 -12.88
CA LEU A 14 7.84 -0.88 -12.50
C LEU A 14 8.98 -0.35 -11.63
N ILE A 15 9.46 0.84 -11.95
CA ILE A 15 10.54 1.52 -11.23
C ILE A 15 10.03 2.82 -10.61
N GLY A 16 10.75 3.29 -9.59
CA GLY A 16 10.55 4.62 -9.00
C GLY A 16 9.72 4.60 -7.73
N ILE A 17 9.42 5.81 -7.26
CA ILE A 17 8.66 6.02 -6.02
C ILE A 17 7.18 6.02 -6.37
N ILE A 18 6.36 5.38 -5.53
CA ILE A 18 4.91 5.52 -5.64
C ILE A 18 4.56 6.97 -5.35
N PRO A 19 4.16 7.76 -6.37
CA PRO A 19 4.11 9.19 -6.21
C PRO A 19 2.94 9.57 -5.29
N SER A 20 3.15 10.58 -4.46
CA SER A 20 2.10 11.21 -3.64
C SER A 20 0.88 11.69 -4.48
N ILE A 21 1.05 11.77 -5.80
CA ILE A 21 -0.01 11.98 -6.78
C ILE A 21 -1.09 10.88 -6.76
N LEU A 22 -0.82 9.65 -6.30
CA LEU A 22 -1.83 8.58 -6.22
C LEU A 22 -3.02 8.98 -5.36
N GLY A 23 -2.81 9.75 -4.30
CA GLY A 23 -3.89 10.30 -3.48
C GLY A 23 -4.77 11.28 -4.26
N ARG A 24 -4.23 11.92 -5.31
CA ARG A 24 -5.01 12.79 -6.22
C ARG A 24 -5.85 12.00 -7.22
N TRP A 25 -5.56 10.72 -7.45
CA TRP A 25 -6.27 9.90 -8.44
C TRP A 25 -7.68 9.49 -7.96
N LYS A 26 -8.02 9.79 -6.69
CA LYS A 26 -9.36 9.53 -6.09
C LYS A 26 -9.83 8.11 -6.41
N LEU A 27 -9.01 7.13 -6.04
CA LEU A 27 -9.26 5.70 -6.21
C LEU A 27 -10.23 5.18 -5.14
N CYS A 28 -11.31 5.92 -4.90
CA CYS A 28 -12.24 5.71 -3.77
C CYS A 28 -13.05 4.40 -3.84
N LYS A 29 -12.96 3.68 -4.97
CA LYS A 29 -13.62 2.38 -5.20
C LYS A 29 -12.62 1.22 -5.35
N LEU A 30 -11.32 1.50 -5.27
CA LEU A 30 -10.31 0.48 -5.48
C LEU A 30 -10.27 -0.45 -4.26
N GLN A 31 -10.51 -1.72 -4.50
CA GLN A 31 -10.54 -2.80 -3.52
C GLN A 31 -9.25 -3.63 -3.55
N VAL A 32 -8.66 -3.81 -4.72
CA VAL A 32 -7.45 -4.62 -4.91
C VAL A 32 -6.36 -3.80 -5.56
N LEU A 33 -5.21 -3.71 -4.90
CA LEU A 33 -3.98 -3.16 -5.46
C LEU A 33 -2.86 -4.19 -5.32
N GLN A 34 -2.41 -4.73 -6.46
CA GLN A 34 -1.27 -5.66 -6.51
C GLN A 34 -0.16 -5.05 -7.36
N LEU A 35 0.97 -4.78 -6.72
CA LEU A 35 2.19 -4.23 -7.33
C LEU A 35 3.41 -5.08 -6.96
N SER A 36 3.19 -6.35 -6.62
CA SER A 36 4.26 -7.26 -6.21
C SER A 36 5.27 -7.55 -7.31
N ASN A 37 6.49 -7.92 -6.91
CA ASN A 37 7.59 -8.24 -7.81
C ASN A 37 7.88 -7.11 -8.82
N ASN A 38 8.18 -5.93 -8.29
CA ASN A 38 8.61 -4.77 -9.06
C ASN A 38 9.88 -4.17 -8.43
N PHE A 39 10.34 -3.05 -8.97
CA PHE A 39 11.52 -2.32 -8.48
C PHE A 39 11.10 -0.98 -7.83
N LEU A 40 9.96 -0.99 -7.14
CA LEU A 40 9.43 0.21 -6.49
C LEU A 40 10.25 0.53 -5.25
N THR A 41 10.54 1.82 -5.05
CA THR A 41 11.36 2.35 -3.95
C THR A 41 10.61 3.43 -3.17
N GLY A 42 11.16 3.88 -2.05
CA GLY A 42 10.62 4.96 -1.23
C GLY A 42 10.04 4.49 0.11
N ASP A 43 9.55 5.46 0.89
CA ASP A 43 9.04 5.23 2.24
C ASP A 43 7.58 4.74 2.20
N ILE A 44 7.35 3.56 2.78
CA ILE A 44 6.03 2.94 2.87
C ILE A 44 5.03 3.80 3.66
N THR A 45 5.49 4.61 4.61
CA THR A 45 4.65 5.49 5.44
C THR A 45 3.95 6.54 4.58
N GLU A 46 4.72 7.24 3.74
CA GLU A 46 4.21 8.26 2.84
C GLU A 46 3.21 7.65 1.84
N MET A 47 3.55 6.48 1.31
CA MET A 47 2.65 5.76 0.41
C MET A 47 1.31 5.44 1.08
N ILE A 48 1.36 4.85 2.28
CA ILE A 48 0.14 4.42 2.99
C ILE A 48 -0.74 5.63 3.30
N GLU A 49 -0.17 6.71 3.84
CA GLU A 49 -0.91 7.95 4.15
C GLU A 49 -1.64 8.50 2.91
N VAL A 50 -0.96 8.50 1.77
CA VAL A 50 -1.54 9.01 0.51
C VAL A 50 -2.69 8.12 0.01
N VAL A 51 -2.52 6.79 0.10
CA VAL A 51 -3.53 5.84 -0.40
C VAL A 51 -4.73 5.79 0.54
N SER A 52 -4.51 5.74 1.86
CA SER A 52 -5.56 5.66 2.88
C SER A 52 -6.45 6.90 2.93
N TRP A 53 -5.91 8.10 2.68
CA TRP A 53 -6.69 9.35 2.67
C TRP A 53 -7.80 9.38 1.61
N SER A 54 -7.59 8.71 0.49
CA SER A 54 -8.54 8.74 -0.64
C SER A 54 -9.26 7.42 -0.88
N ASN A 55 -8.84 6.35 -0.22
CA ASN A 55 -9.35 5.01 -0.44
C ASN A 55 -9.68 4.28 0.87
N GLN A 56 -10.98 4.26 1.19
CA GLN A 56 -11.54 3.54 2.32
C GLN A 56 -12.10 2.16 1.94
N SER A 57 -12.11 1.83 0.63
CA SER A 57 -12.61 0.57 0.09
C SER A 57 -11.53 -0.49 -0.13
N LEU A 58 -10.25 -0.15 0.11
CA LEU A 58 -9.15 -1.08 -0.13
C LEU A 58 -9.26 -2.28 0.80
N GLU A 59 -9.28 -3.47 0.21
CA GLU A 59 -9.49 -4.77 0.85
C GLU A 59 -8.19 -5.58 0.84
N MET A 60 -7.44 -5.49 -0.25
CA MET A 60 -6.19 -6.22 -0.49
C MET A 60 -5.11 -5.28 -1.04
N LEU A 61 -3.96 -5.27 -0.37
CA LEU A 61 -2.76 -4.55 -0.77
C LEU A 61 -1.55 -5.48 -0.78
N ASP A 62 -1.02 -5.75 -1.97
CA ASP A 62 0.19 -6.56 -2.14
C ASP A 62 1.30 -5.69 -2.78
N LEU A 63 2.33 -5.42 -1.98
CA LEU A 63 3.55 -4.71 -2.37
C LEU A 63 4.79 -5.58 -2.17
N SER A 64 4.60 -6.89 -2.02
CA SER A 64 5.69 -7.81 -1.75
C SER A 64 6.75 -7.78 -2.85
N GLN A 65 7.99 -8.15 -2.51
CA GLN A 65 9.10 -8.24 -3.47
C GLN A 65 9.33 -6.90 -4.20
N ASN A 66 9.56 -5.84 -3.42
CA ASN A 66 9.96 -4.52 -3.91
C ASN A 66 11.17 -4.02 -3.09
N GLN A 67 11.53 -2.75 -3.26
CA GLN A 67 12.66 -2.10 -2.57
C GLN A 67 12.15 -0.98 -1.64
N LEU A 68 10.95 -1.15 -1.09
CA LEU A 68 10.34 -0.18 -0.18
C LEU A 68 11.04 -0.21 1.18
N ASN A 69 11.13 0.95 1.82
CA ASN A 69 11.73 1.11 3.14
C ASN A 69 10.80 1.89 4.07
N GLY A 70 11.29 2.29 5.25
CA GLY A 70 10.53 3.09 6.21
C GLY A 70 9.91 2.26 7.33
N LYS A 71 8.96 2.86 8.07
CA LYS A 71 8.35 2.27 9.26
C LYS A 71 6.84 2.27 9.15
N LEU A 72 6.21 1.15 9.48
CA LEU A 72 4.75 1.09 9.58
C LEU A 72 4.34 1.64 10.95
N SER A 73 4.12 2.95 11.06
CA SER A 73 3.57 3.57 12.28
C SER A 73 2.14 4.06 12.04
N HIS A 74 1.15 3.40 12.66
CA HIS A 74 -0.28 3.78 12.79
C HIS A 74 -1.10 4.06 11.51
N SER A 75 -0.48 4.31 10.36
CA SER A 75 -1.18 4.69 9.13
C SER A 75 -2.00 3.55 8.52
N LEU A 76 -1.70 2.29 8.85
CA LEU A 76 -2.51 1.13 8.44
C LEU A 76 -3.92 1.15 9.05
N GLU A 77 -4.11 1.74 10.24
CA GLU A 77 -5.41 1.82 10.92
C GLU A 77 -6.43 2.70 10.18
N GLN A 78 -5.95 3.45 9.18
CA GLN A 78 -6.77 4.29 8.32
C GLN A 78 -7.48 3.48 7.22
N PHE A 79 -7.02 2.26 6.92
CA PHE A 79 -7.72 1.37 5.99
C PHE A 79 -8.80 0.57 6.72
N LYS A 80 -10.05 1.03 6.60
CA LYS A 80 -11.19 0.40 7.31
C LYS A 80 -11.64 -0.94 6.76
N SER A 81 -11.31 -1.24 5.50
CA SER A 81 -11.76 -2.44 4.81
C SER A 81 -10.64 -3.45 4.54
N LEU A 82 -9.39 -3.12 4.89
CA LEU A 82 -8.22 -3.92 4.54
C LEU A 82 -8.16 -5.17 5.43
N TYR A 83 -8.16 -6.34 4.79
CA TYR A 83 -8.02 -7.63 5.47
C TYR A 83 -6.85 -8.45 4.94
N ASP A 84 -6.26 -8.06 3.81
CA ASP A 84 -5.09 -8.71 3.22
C ASP A 84 -4.01 -7.68 2.91
N LEU A 85 -2.84 -7.86 3.53
CA LEU A 85 -1.69 -6.98 3.40
C LEU A 85 -0.42 -7.82 3.30
N ASP A 86 0.26 -7.73 2.17
CA ASP A 86 1.57 -8.33 1.97
C ASP A 86 2.63 -7.26 1.66
N LEU A 87 3.59 -7.13 2.57
CA LEU A 87 4.75 -6.24 2.46
C LEU A 87 6.07 -7.02 2.51
N SER A 88 6.01 -8.36 2.42
CA SER A 88 7.16 -9.24 2.52
C SER A 88 8.21 -8.94 1.45
N SER A 89 9.47 -9.31 1.70
CA SER A 89 10.57 -9.06 0.76
C SER A 89 10.71 -7.59 0.37
N ASN A 90 10.57 -6.70 1.36
CA ASN A 90 10.94 -5.29 1.30
C ASN A 90 11.91 -4.97 2.46
N SER A 91 12.46 -3.76 2.50
CA SER A 91 13.29 -3.25 3.61
C SER A 91 12.48 -2.47 4.64
N VAL A 92 11.22 -2.86 4.86
CA VAL A 92 10.30 -2.20 5.80
C VAL A 92 10.61 -2.65 7.22
N ASN A 93 10.95 -1.69 8.08
CA ASN A 93 11.16 -1.97 9.50
C ASN A 93 9.82 -2.02 10.22
N SER A 94 9.33 -3.21 10.51
CA SER A 94 8.26 -3.40 11.49
C SER A 94 8.84 -3.18 12.89
N HIS A 95 8.74 -1.96 13.44
CA HIS A 95 8.71 -1.89 14.90
C HIS A 95 7.38 -2.52 15.31
N THR A 96 7.46 -3.77 15.78
CA THR A 96 6.32 -4.54 16.25
C THR A 96 5.63 -3.76 17.37
N VAL A 97 4.57 -3.03 17.04
CA VAL A 97 3.56 -2.72 18.05
C VAL A 97 2.79 -4.02 18.19
N GLN A 98 3.03 -4.75 19.28
CA GLN A 98 2.19 -5.87 19.66
C GLN A 98 0.76 -5.33 19.77
N TYR A 99 -0.09 -5.63 18.79
CA TYR A 99 -1.52 -5.50 18.95
C TYR A 99 -1.95 -6.59 19.94
N GLN A 100 -1.96 -6.25 21.22
CA GLN A 100 -2.69 -7.05 22.20
C GLN A 100 -4.18 -6.92 21.89
N HIS A 101 -4.72 -8.04 21.43
CA HIS A 101 -6.10 -8.53 21.53
C HIS A 101 -7.26 -7.54 21.79
N LEU A 102 -8.25 -7.65 20.89
CA LEU A 102 -9.71 -7.63 21.10
C LEU A 102 -10.35 -6.30 21.53
#